data_AF-A0A552E467-F1
#
_entry.id   AF-A0A552E467-F1
#
_cell.length_a   1.000
_cell.length_b   1.000
_cell.length_c   1.000
_cell.angle_alpha   90.00
_cell.angle_beta   90.00
_cell.angle_gamma   90.00
#
_symmetry.space_group_name_H-M   'P 1'
#
loop_
_entity.id
_entity.type
_entity.pdbx_description
1 polymer ?
#
loop_
_entity_poly.entity_id
_entity_poly.type
_entity_poly.pdbx_seq_one_letter_code
_entity_poly.pdbx_strand_id
1 'polypeptide(L)'
;MIADKMLIPSIKPRCRSLFGETAPEKVAILATNEYEGFSKNGGIGTYYTALSKKLKEANWHTILLLCQSEEKYQGESNIPALKNIFSTSEVEDIANLQPFHLSMIEIAESDFYFTYQSICCLFFIQALAASFPETSIYIEFPDVNGFGYHTIQAKRAGVLPANCIIGVTIHGCFEWVYEANDTIVTDRWFSDSCFREQQSFEQADLTFFPSYFLNDKVNSYGWNNSQARHMPYFIPLLPVDLSSSEPEHEMSYLVGMTSAFERKYLQEYAKNSYTGRGEIVDLGCWLGSLTIPLVLGLKENSTIEQDRVCIHAYDIFIWESWMEPCVKGTSLENKYREGDSFLADFLEQTKPWEKQIKVYPGDLTRLKWSQNLPIEFLVINAMKSWELTNSILQDFFPFLIPNVSIIQHQDFVHYYTSWIHLIMYRLKDYFSPIKYVPSSSMIFRYDKEIPQEFFRQTYSFQDFSPDEINKAFEYSIQIVPQEAKPNIMASKIMLYIHLGDVERARKEFESIASLGIVTEDNDLKIIDNLLRI
;
A
#
# COMPACT_ATOMS: atom_id res chain seq x y z
N MET A 1 15.41 36.53 32.05
CA MET A 1 14.10 35.95 31.66
C MET A 1 13.09 36.97 31.11
N ILE A 2 13.49 38.17 30.65
CA ILE A 2 12.61 39.06 29.84
C ILE A 2 13.31 39.51 28.53
N ALA A 3 14.60 39.19 28.33
CA ALA A 3 15.34 39.51 27.11
C ALA A 3 15.22 38.45 25.99
N ASP A 4 14.80 37.20 26.29
CA ASP A 4 14.95 36.07 25.36
C ASP A 4 13.81 35.93 24.33
N LYS A 5 12.63 36.52 24.56
CA LYS A 5 11.51 36.47 23.59
C LYS A 5 11.63 37.48 22.45
N MET A 6 12.53 38.46 22.55
CA MET A 6 12.66 39.55 21.56
C MET A 6 13.41 39.15 20.28
N LEU A 7 14.02 37.95 20.25
CA LEU A 7 14.88 37.50 19.16
C LEU A 7 14.24 36.41 18.27
N ILE A 8 13.02 35.96 18.55
CA ILE A 8 12.35 34.94 17.72
C ILE A 8 11.44 35.66 16.70
N PRO A 9 11.59 35.41 15.39
CA PRO A 9 10.67 35.94 14.39
C PRO A 9 9.22 35.57 14.70
N SER A 10 8.27 36.38 14.21
CA SER A 10 6.83 36.05 14.20
C SER A 10 6.28 36.27 12.79
N ILE A 11 5.20 35.61 12.40
CA ILE A 11 4.50 35.91 11.15
C ILE A 11 4.01 37.37 11.19
N LYS A 12 4.25 38.11 10.09
CA LYS A 12 3.75 39.49 9.96
C LYS A 12 2.22 39.51 10.08
N PRO A 13 1.62 40.51 10.75
CA PRO A 13 0.17 40.56 10.95
C PRO A 13 -0.65 40.39 9.66
N ARG A 14 -0.21 41.01 8.55
CA ARG A 14 -0.86 40.91 7.23
C ARG A 14 -0.83 39.51 6.60
N CYS A 15 0.10 38.66 7.03
CA CYS A 15 0.30 37.31 6.50
C CYS A 15 -0.41 36.24 7.35
N ARG A 16 -0.97 36.60 8.51
CA ARG A 16 -1.65 35.63 9.40
C ARG A 16 -2.83 34.95 8.73
N SER A 17 -3.60 35.68 7.91
CA SER A 17 -4.75 35.15 7.19
C SER A 17 -4.40 34.05 6.19
N LEU A 18 -3.14 33.97 5.73
CA LEU A 18 -2.68 32.91 4.83
C LEU A 18 -2.79 31.51 5.46
N PHE A 19 -2.76 31.43 6.79
CA PHE A 19 -2.84 30.19 7.56
C PHE A 19 -4.26 29.87 8.07
N GLY A 20 -5.27 30.64 7.65
CA GLY A 20 -6.68 30.48 8.03
C GLY A 20 -7.16 31.50 9.08
N GLU A 21 -8.50 31.59 9.25
CA GLU A 21 -9.13 32.48 10.25
C GLU A 21 -8.96 31.96 11.69
N THR A 22 -8.83 30.64 11.85
CA THR A 22 -8.55 29.96 13.12
C THR A 22 -7.22 29.24 13.01
N ALA A 23 -6.45 29.23 14.11
CA ALA A 23 -5.16 28.56 14.13
C ALA A 23 -5.34 27.05 13.91
N PRO A 24 -4.64 26.43 12.94
CA PRO A 24 -4.73 24.99 12.72
C PRO A 24 -4.22 24.23 13.95
N GLU A 25 -4.89 23.15 14.33
CA GLU A 25 -4.48 22.30 15.46
C GLU A 25 -3.15 21.58 15.17
N LYS A 26 -2.98 21.11 13.93
CA LYS A 26 -1.80 20.37 13.45
C LYS A 26 -1.31 20.95 12.13
N VAL A 27 -0.02 21.29 12.08
CA VAL A 27 0.66 21.79 10.87
C VAL A 27 1.82 20.89 10.52
N ALA A 28 1.93 20.54 9.24
CA ALA A 28 3.11 19.86 8.71
C ALA A 28 3.81 20.78 7.72
N ILE A 29 5.11 21.03 7.94
CA ILE A 29 5.97 21.80 7.04
C ILE A 29 6.87 20.81 6.31
N LEU A 30 6.74 20.76 4.99
CA LEU A 30 7.54 19.95 4.11
C LEU A 30 8.60 20.86 3.49
N ALA A 31 9.82 20.85 4.02
CA ALA A 31 10.89 21.75 3.58
C ALA A 31 11.87 20.99 2.69
N THR A 32 11.76 21.18 1.37
CA THR A 32 12.42 20.35 0.36
C THR A 32 12.71 21.17 -0.90
N ASN A 33 13.71 20.78 -1.68
CA ASN A 33 13.98 21.35 -3.01
C ASN A 33 13.21 20.62 -4.14
N GLU A 34 12.57 19.49 -3.85
CA GLU A 34 11.81 18.70 -4.82
C GLU A 34 10.39 18.44 -4.35
N TYR A 35 9.45 18.58 -5.28
CA TYR A 35 8.05 18.19 -5.12
C TYR A 35 7.45 17.94 -6.52
N GLU A 36 6.62 16.91 -6.66
CA GLU A 36 6.01 16.57 -7.96
C GLU A 36 5.10 17.70 -8.46
N GLY A 37 5.37 18.21 -9.66
CA GLY A 37 4.72 19.40 -10.23
C GLY A 37 5.64 20.63 -10.27
N PHE A 38 6.68 20.68 -9.44
CA PHE A 38 7.74 21.70 -9.50
C PHE A 38 9.04 21.13 -10.05
N SER A 39 9.38 19.91 -9.61
CA SER A 39 10.50 19.12 -10.15
C SER A 39 9.96 18.03 -11.10
N LYS A 40 10.62 17.84 -12.25
CA LYS A 40 10.16 16.89 -13.27
C LYS A 40 10.60 15.44 -13.03
N ASN A 41 11.65 15.21 -12.24
CA ASN A 41 12.19 13.88 -11.93
C ASN A 41 12.94 13.94 -10.60
N GLY A 42 12.66 13.03 -9.68
CA GLY A 42 13.43 12.88 -8.43
C GLY A 42 12.69 12.09 -7.36
N GLY A 43 13.41 11.19 -6.67
CA GLY A 43 12.83 10.31 -5.65
C GLY A 43 12.31 11.08 -4.43
N ILE A 44 12.94 12.22 -4.12
CA ILE A 44 12.52 13.12 -3.04
C ILE A 44 11.15 13.72 -3.38
N GLY A 45 11.00 14.25 -4.59
CA GLY A 45 9.72 14.84 -5.03
C GLY A 45 8.54 13.87 -4.95
N THR A 46 8.73 12.61 -5.36
CA THR A 46 7.69 11.58 -5.25
C THR A 46 7.34 11.25 -3.79
N TYR A 47 8.35 11.14 -2.92
CA TYR A 47 8.13 10.89 -1.49
C TYR A 47 7.30 12.00 -0.85
N TYR A 48 7.68 13.25 -1.06
CA TYR A 48 7.00 14.40 -0.46
C TYR A 48 5.56 14.57 -0.99
N THR A 49 5.30 14.21 -2.24
CA THR A 49 3.94 14.16 -2.80
C THR A 49 3.09 13.08 -2.14
N ALA A 50 3.65 11.91 -1.86
CA ALA A 50 2.93 10.85 -1.16
C ALA A 50 2.67 11.22 0.30
N LEU A 51 3.68 11.76 0.98
CA LEU A 51 3.59 12.20 2.37
C LEU A 51 2.55 13.31 2.55
N SER A 52 2.52 14.32 1.67
CA SER A 52 1.56 15.42 1.74
C SER A 52 0.11 14.92 1.60
N LYS A 53 -0.15 13.95 0.71
CA LYS A 53 -1.47 13.31 0.55
C LYS A 53 -1.90 12.61 1.83
N LYS A 54 -1.01 11.84 2.47
CA LYS A 54 -1.30 11.14 3.73
C LYS A 54 -1.53 12.08 4.91
N LEU A 55 -0.72 13.13 5.02
CA LEU A 55 -0.92 14.18 6.03
C LEU A 55 -2.26 14.89 5.82
N LYS A 56 -2.63 15.16 4.57
CA LYS A 56 -3.92 15.75 4.22
C LYS A 56 -5.10 14.84 4.59
N GLU A 57 -5.03 13.55 4.29
CA GLU A 57 -6.01 12.53 4.71
C GLU A 57 -6.16 12.47 6.23
N ALA A 58 -5.06 12.67 6.97
CA ALA A 58 -5.04 12.73 8.43
C ALA A 58 -5.40 14.12 9.02
N ASN A 59 -5.99 15.01 8.20
CA ASN A 59 -6.42 16.36 8.56
C ASN A 59 -5.30 17.28 9.08
N TRP A 60 -4.09 17.16 8.56
CA TRP A 60 -3.03 18.13 8.81
C TRP A 60 -3.15 19.34 7.87
N HIS A 61 -2.79 20.52 8.38
CA HIS A 61 -2.55 21.70 7.55
C HIS A 61 -1.13 21.62 6.96
N THR A 62 -1.04 21.16 5.72
CA THR A 62 0.22 20.91 5.01
C THR A 62 0.73 22.15 4.30
N ILE A 63 1.96 22.54 4.63
CA ILE A 63 2.70 23.65 4.02
C ILE A 63 3.90 23.05 3.28
N LEU A 64 4.06 23.41 2.00
CA LEU A 64 5.29 23.16 1.28
C LEU A 64 6.19 24.40 1.37
N LEU A 65 7.42 24.23 1.84
CA LEU A 65 8.46 25.25 1.82
C LEU A 65 9.54 24.83 0.83
N LEU A 66 9.46 25.34 -0.41
CA LEU A 66 10.39 25.04 -1.48
C LEU A 66 11.74 25.71 -1.22
N CYS A 67 12.75 24.88 -0.97
CA CYS A 67 14.14 25.28 -0.92
C CYS A 67 14.69 25.44 -2.35
N GLN A 68 15.69 26.30 -2.52
CA GLN A 68 16.37 26.54 -3.80
C GLN A 68 15.42 27.03 -4.92
N SER A 69 14.30 27.67 -4.54
CA SER A 69 13.39 28.35 -5.45
C SER A 69 13.37 29.84 -5.15
N GLU A 70 13.51 30.66 -6.18
CA GLU A 70 13.33 32.11 -6.13
C GLU A 70 11.89 32.54 -6.47
N GLU A 71 11.03 31.59 -6.86
CA GLU A 71 9.63 31.86 -7.15
C GLU A 71 8.88 32.18 -5.85
N LYS A 72 8.02 33.20 -5.91
CA LYS A 72 7.21 33.65 -4.78
C LYS A 72 5.77 33.17 -4.94
N TYR A 73 5.37 32.23 -4.10
CA TYR A 73 4.05 31.59 -4.17
C TYR A 73 3.01 32.29 -3.29
N GLN A 74 3.44 33.14 -2.36
CA GLN A 74 2.59 33.99 -1.52
C GLN A 74 1.54 33.21 -0.71
N GLY A 75 1.80 31.92 -0.46
CA GLY A 75 0.89 31.03 0.26
C GLY A 75 -0.19 30.40 -0.61
N GLU A 76 -0.24 30.70 -1.92
CA GLU A 76 -1.20 30.11 -2.84
C GLU A 76 -0.81 28.65 -3.16
N SER A 77 -1.82 27.79 -3.31
CA SER A 77 -1.63 26.38 -3.65
C SER A 77 -2.68 25.92 -4.65
N ASN A 78 -2.22 25.44 -5.80
CA ASN A 78 -3.05 24.74 -6.78
C ASN A 78 -2.99 23.21 -6.63
N ILE A 79 -2.28 22.72 -5.60
CA ILE A 79 -2.06 21.29 -5.36
C ILE A 79 -3.01 20.86 -4.23
N PRO A 80 -3.98 19.95 -4.48
CA PRO A 80 -5.02 19.61 -3.50
C PRO A 80 -4.50 19.13 -2.14
N ALA A 81 -3.34 18.49 -2.11
CA ALA A 81 -2.71 17.96 -0.91
C ALA A 81 -2.00 19.04 -0.06
N LEU A 82 -1.78 20.24 -0.60
CA LEU A 82 -1.04 21.34 0.05
C LEU A 82 -1.99 22.50 0.30
N LYS A 83 -1.99 23.01 1.53
CA LYS A 83 -2.78 24.19 1.90
C LYS A 83 -2.09 25.49 1.53
N ASN A 84 -0.78 25.56 1.73
CA ASN A 84 0.03 26.71 1.35
C ASN A 84 1.34 26.25 0.74
N ILE A 85 1.85 27.06 -0.18
CA ILE A 85 3.17 26.90 -0.76
C ILE A 85 3.93 28.20 -0.55
N PHE A 86 5.18 28.10 -0.15
CA PHE A 86 6.13 29.20 -0.01
C PHE A 86 7.49 28.74 -0.53
N SER A 87 8.36 29.68 -0.87
CA SER A 87 9.79 29.41 -1.00
C SER A 87 10.59 30.03 0.14
N THR A 88 11.82 29.56 0.34
CA THR A 88 12.76 30.15 1.31
C THR A 88 13.06 31.62 1.01
N SER A 89 12.96 32.05 -0.25
CA SER A 89 13.12 33.45 -0.67
C SER A 89 12.02 34.39 -0.15
N GLU A 90 10.90 33.84 0.34
CA GLU A 90 9.77 34.61 0.87
C GLU A 90 9.85 34.84 2.38
N VAL A 91 10.90 34.36 3.05
CA VAL A 91 11.00 34.48 4.52
C VAL A 91 10.94 35.93 4.99
N GLU A 92 11.60 36.84 4.26
CA GLU A 92 11.57 38.28 4.56
C GLU A 92 10.18 38.88 4.32
N ASP A 93 9.40 38.34 3.39
CA ASP A 93 8.06 38.83 3.08
C ASP A 93 7.05 38.43 4.16
N ILE A 94 7.25 37.25 4.76
CA ILE A 94 6.32 36.56 5.66
C ILE A 94 6.66 36.80 7.14
N ALA A 95 7.93 36.79 7.50
CA ALA A 95 8.38 36.88 8.89
C ALA A 95 8.75 38.32 9.30
N ASN A 96 8.46 38.66 10.55
CA ASN A 96 8.88 39.92 11.18
C ASN A 96 10.34 39.82 11.63
N LEU A 97 11.25 39.92 10.67
CA LEU A 97 12.68 39.85 10.91
C LEU A 97 13.23 41.15 11.52
N GLN A 98 14.31 41.01 12.27
CA GLN A 98 15.00 42.11 12.95
C GLN A 98 16.33 42.35 12.24
N PRO A 99 17.01 43.49 12.45
CA PRO A 99 18.25 43.81 11.74
C PRO A 99 19.30 42.69 11.80
N PHE A 100 19.45 42.01 12.95
CA PHE A 100 20.40 40.90 13.07
C PHE A 100 19.99 39.66 12.25
N HIS A 101 18.68 39.36 12.14
CA HIS A 101 18.18 38.28 11.28
C HIS A 101 18.50 38.58 9.82
N LEU A 102 18.28 39.83 9.38
CA LEU A 102 18.59 40.27 8.02
C LEU A 102 20.11 40.18 7.75
N SER A 103 20.95 40.59 8.70
CA SER A 103 22.41 40.41 8.57
C SER A 103 22.82 38.93 8.50
N MET A 104 22.13 38.03 9.20
CA MET A 104 22.39 36.59 9.08
C MET A 104 22.04 36.06 7.70
N ILE A 105 20.91 36.50 7.12
CA ILE A 105 20.51 36.14 5.75
C ILE A 105 21.55 36.67 4.75
N GLU A 106 21.93 37.95 4.85
CA GLU A 106 22.92 38.59 3.97
C GLU A 106 24.27 37.86 3.98
N ILE A 107 24.76 37.45 5.17
CA ILE A 107 25.99 36.65 5.27
C ILE A 107 25.80 35.26 4.62
N ALA A 108 24.62 34.66 4.82
CA ALA A 108 24.29 33.33 4.32
C ALA A 108 24.14 33.26 2.79
N GLU A 109 23.84 34.37 2.11
CA GLU A 109 23.75 34.43 0.64
C GLU A 109 25.04 33.98 -0.06
N SER A 110 26.20 34.13 0.60
CA SER A 110 27.47 33.61 0.09
C SER A 110 27.51 32.09 -0.07
N ASP A 111 26.61 31.38 0.60
CA ASP A 111 26.38 29.94 0.53
C ASP A 111 24.88 29.67 0.33
N PHE A 112 24.40 30.07 -0.85
CA PHE A 112 22.99 30.00 -1.23
C PHE A 112 22.39 28.59 -1.12
N TYR A 113 23.16 27.55 -1.45
CA TYR A 113 22.66 26.18 -1.55
C TYR A 113 22.47 25.52 -0.18
N PHE A 114 23.21 25.94 0.85
CA PHE A 114 23.11 25.36 2.19
C PHE A 114 22.69 26.38 3.25
N THR A 115 23.60 27.30 3.58
CA THR A 115 23.46 28.15 4.76
C THR A 115 22.27 29.07 4.61
N TYR A 116 22.08 29.67 3.42
CA TYR A 116 20.89 30.48 3.14
C TYR A 116 19.60 29.67 3.29
N GLN A 117 19.48 28.52 2.61
CA GLN A 117 18.27 27.68 2.66
C GLN A 117 17.93 27.28 4.09
N SER A 118 18.93 26.82 4.84
CA SER A 118 18.74 26.30 6.19
C SER A 118 18.38 27.39 7.20
N ILE A 119 18.97 28.60 7.09
CA ILE A 119 18.60 29.76 7.92
C ILE A 119 17.20 30.25 7.58
N CYS A 120 16.85 30.35 6.30
CA CYS A 120 15.52 30.77 5.87
C CYS A 120 14.44 29.77 6.34
N CYS A 121 14.71 28.47 6.29
CA CYS A 121 13.85 27.44 6.89
C CYS A 121 13.66 27.69 8.40
N LEU A 122 14.76 27.87 9.15
CA LEU A 122 14.70 28.14 10.59
C LEU A 122 13.81 29.35 10.90
N PHE A 123 14.04 30.48 10.23
CA PHE A 123 13.29 31.71 10.50
C PHE A 123 11.82 31.60 10.11
N PHE A 124 11.49 30.90 9.03
CA PHE A 124 10.10 30.61 8.67
C PHE A 124 9.41 29.78 9.75
N ILE A 125 10.06 28.70 10.21
CA ILE A 125 9.52 27.78 11.21
C ILE A 125 9.36 28.49 12.56
N GLN A 126 10.37 29.26 12.99
CA GLN A 126 10.29 30.08 14.20
C GLN A 126 9.15 31.10 14.13
N ALA A 127 9.00 31.79 12.99
CA ALA A 127 7.93 32.74 12.78
C ALA A 127 6.55 32.09 12.96
N LEU A 128 6.37 30.91 12.37
CA LEU A 128 5.14 30.15 12.48
C LEU A 128 4.88 29.68 13.91
N ALA A 129 5.85 29.02 14.53
CA ALA A 129 5.73 28.47 15.88
C ALA A 129 5.47 29.55 16.95
N ALA A 130 6.12 30.71 16.83
CA ALA A 130 5.88 31.85 17.72
C ALA A 130 4.49 32.47 17.52
N SER A 131 3.91 32.35 16.32
CA SER A 131 2.59 32.89 16.01
C SER A 131 1.46 31.96 16.43
N PHE A 132 1.74 30.66 16.53
CA PHE A 132 0.79 29.61 16.83
C PHE A 132 1.33 28.65 17.92
N PRO A 133 1.43 29.12 19.18
CA PRO A 133 2.11 28.36 20.26
C PRO A 133 1.37 27.08 20.68
N GLU A 134 0.06 27.00 20.44
CA GLU A 134 -0.76 25.83 20.80
C GLU A 134 -0.84 24.79 19.67
N THR A 135 -0.33 25.12 18.48
CA THR A 135 -0.36 24.22 17.32
C THR A 135 0.73 23.17 17.45
N SER A 136 0.40 21.91 17.18
CA SER A 136 1.41 20.86 17.00
C SER A 136 2.04 20.98 15.62
N ILE A 137 3.37 21.18 15.56
CA ILE A 137 4.08 21.44 14.31
C ILE A 137 5.03 20.28 14.03
N TYR A 138 4.82 19.58 12.92
CA TYR A 138 5.76 18.62 12.37
C TYR A 138 6.55 19.28 11.23
N ILE A 139 7.86 19.10 11.21
CA ILE A 139 8.72 19.61 10.14
C ILE A 139 9.49 18.43 9.55
N GLU A 140 9.37 18.21 8.25
CA GLU A 140 10.07 17.14 7.54
C GLU A 140 11.11 17.73 6.58
N PHE A 141 12.37 17.31 6.74
CA PHE A 141 13.47 17.64 5.83
C PHE A 141 13.99 16.38 5.10
N PRO A 142 14.46 16.52 3.85
CA PRO A 142 15.32 15.51 3.26
C PRO A 142 16.72 15.62 3.88
N ASP A 143 17.51 14.56 3.76
CA ASP A 143 18.95 14.59 4.05
C ASP A 143 19.67 15.62 3.17
N VAL A 144 19.26 15.75 1.90
CA VAL A 144 19.99 16.51 0.88
C VAL A 144 20.33 17.92 1.34
N ASN A 145 21.60 18.28 1.16
CA ASN A 145 22.13 19.61 1.46
C ASN A 145 22.01 20.04 2.94
N GLY A 146 21.54 19.16 3.84
CA GLY A 146 21.34 19.49 5.24
C GLY A 146 20.42 20.70 5.46
N PHE A 147 19.33 20.84 4.69
CA PHE A 147 18.38 21.95 4.85
C PHE A 147 17.90 22.10 6.30
N GLY A 148 17.72 20.98 7.01
CA GLY A 148 17.32 20.94 8.41
C GLY A 148 18.36 21.44 9.41
N TYR A 149 19.63 21.59 9.03
CA TYR A 149 20.76 21.77 9.96
C TYR A 149 20.52 22.86 11.01
N HIS A 150 20.30 24.12 10.62
CA HIS A 150 20.12 25.21 11.60
C HIS A 150 18.84 25.07 12.42
N THR A 151 17.78 24.49 11.85
CA THR A 151 16.53 24.22 12.57
C THR A 151 16.74 23.19 13.68
N ILE A 152 17.52 22.14 13.38
CA ILE A 152 17.85 21.07 14.33
C ILE A 152 18.81 21.59 15.41
N GLN A 153 19.82 22.39 15.03
CA GLN A 153 20.70 23.05 16.00
C GLN A 153 19.92 23.99 16.92
N ALA A 154 18.95 24.74 16.38
CA ALA A 154 18.06 25.59 17.15
C ALA A 154 17.19 24.79 18.14
N LYS A 155 16.67 23.63 17.74
CA LYS A 155 15.93 22.73 18.63
C LYS A 155 16.80 22.25 19.78
N ARG A 156 18.02 21.78 19.50
CA ARG A 156 18.98 21.30 20.52
C ARG A 156 19.43 22.39 21.47
N ALA A 157 19.58 23.62 20.96
CA ALA A 157 19.90 24.79 21.78
C ALA A 157 18.72 25.29 22.63
N GLY A 158 17.52 24.70 22.48
CA GLY A 158 16.32 25.10 23.22
C GLY A 158 15.69 26.41 22.73
N VAL A 159 16.04 26.87 21.52
CA VAL A 159 15.48 28.09 20.91
C VAL A 159 14.35 27.80 19.92
N LEU A 160 14.06 26.53 19.65
CA LEU A 160 12.83 26.09 18.98
C LEU A 160 11.86 25.52 20.04
N PRO A 161 10.57 25.91 20.03
CA PRO A 161 9.65 25.49 21.06
C PRO A 161 9.36 23.98 21.06
N ALA A 162 8.84 23.47 22.18
CA ALA A 162 8.65 22.04 22.41
C ALA A 162 7.58 21.42 21.49
N ASN A 163 6.62 22.22 21.00
CA ASN A 163 5.55 21.81 20.08
C ASN A 163 6.02 21.55 18.64
N CYS A 164 7.30 21.79 18.33
CA CYS A 164 7.90 21.43 17.05
C CYS A 164 8.55 20.04 17.14
N ILE A 165 8.21 19.13 16.24
CA ILE A 165 8.87 17.82 16.07
C ILE A 165 9.53 17.82 14.70
N ILE A 166 10.82 17.48 14.63
CA ILE A 166 11.61 17.51 13.40
C ILE A 166 11.91 16.08 12.93
N GLY A 167 11.49 15.78 11.70
CA GLY A 167 11.82 14.56 10.97
C GLY A 167 12.88 14.80 9.89
N VAL A 168 13.77 13.82 9.71
CA VAL A 168 14.70 13.74 8.58
C VAL A 168 14.59 12.36 7.93
N THR A 169 14.31 12.33 6.63
CA THR A 169 14.32 11.10 5.83
C THR A 169 15.52 11.07 4.91
N ILE A 170 16.27 9.96 4.93
CA ILE A 170 17.42 9.78 4.03
C ILE A 170 16.97 9.30 2.66
N HIS A 171 17.34 10.04 1.62
CA HIS A 171 17.03 9.72 0.22
C HIS A 171 18.26 9.31 -0.56
N GLY A 172 19.42 9.88 -0.20
CA GLY A 172 20.69 9.52 -0.80
C GLY A 172 21.77 10.58 -0.54
N CYS A 173 22.47 10.43 0.57
CA CYS A 173 23.46 11.41 1.00
C CYS A 173 24.62 11.56 0.01
N PHE A 174 25.30 12.70 0.07
CA PHE A 174 26.40 13.01 -0.85
C PHE A 174 27.54 11.99 -0.78
N GLU A 175 27.89 11.48 0.39
CA GLU A 175 28.92 10.43 0.50
C GLU A 175 28.59 9.22 -0.37
N TRP A 176 27.33 8.77 -0.36
CA TRP A 176 26.89 7.68 -1.21
C TRP A 176 26.81 8.06 -2.68
N VAL A 177 26.22 9.21 -3.01
CA VAL A 177 26.08 9.66 -4.41
C VAL A 177 27.46 9.77 -5.07
N TYR A 178 28.45 10.33 -4.39
CA TYR A 178 29.79 10.48 -4.94
C TYR A 178 30.55 9.15 -5.01
N GLU A 179 30.42 8.29 -3.99
CA GLU A 179 30.99 6.93 -4.06
C GLU A 179 30.39 6.14 -5.23
N ALA A 180 29.07 6.17 -5.40
CA ALA A 180 28.36 5.44 -6.45
C ALA A 180 28.71 5.92 -7.86
N ASN A 181 29.23 7.15 -7.99
CA ASN A 181 29.69 7.73 -9.26
C ASN A 181 31.22 7.70 -9.40
N ASP A 182 31.94 6.91 -8.57
CA ASP A 182 33.41 6.81 -8.57
C ASP A 182 34.12 8.18 -8.54
N THR A 183 33.48 9.18 -7.92
CA THR A 183 33.94 10.57 -7.97
C THR A 183 34.72 10.91 -6.70
N ILE A 184 36.00 11.23 -6.87
CA ILE A 184 36.86 11.70 -5.78
C ILE A 184 36.73 13.23 -5.69
N VAL A 185 36.09 13.73 -4.64
CA VAL A 185 36.03 15.17 -4.34
C VAL A 185 36.79 15.48 -3.06
N THR A 186 37.66 16.47 -3.14
CA THR A 186 38.47 16.95 -2.01
C THR A 186 38.23 18.43 -1.72
N ASP A 187 37.18 19.02 -2.29
CA ASP A 187 36.85 20.40 -1.98
C ASP A 187 36.18 20.54 -0.62
N ARG A 188 36.26 21.75 -0.08
CA ARG A 188 35.69 22.07 1.23
C ARG A 188 34.16 22.02 1.21
N TRP A 189 33.55 22.37 0.07
CA TRP A 189 32.10 22.36 -0.12
C TRP A 189 31.55 20.97 0.19
N PHE A 190 32.08 19.92 -0.44
CA PHE A 190 31.62 18.53 -0.25
C PHE A 190 31.74 18.08 1.21
N SER A 191 32.85 18.40 1.87
CA SER A 191 33.06 18.05 3.29
C SER A 191 32.04 18.76 4.18
N ASP A 192 31.78 20.04 3.93
CA ASP A 192 30.80 20.84 4.67
C ASP A 192 29.37 20.32 4.40
N SER A 193 29.06 19.88 3.18
CA SER A 193 27.78 19.26 2.82
C SER A 193 27.55 17.96 3.61
N CYS A 194 28.48 17.01 3.48
CA CYS A 194 28.36 15.69 4.12
C CYS A 194 28.21 15.83 5.65
N PHE A 195 28.99 16.73 6.26
CA PHE A 195 28.86 17.05 7.68
C PHE A 195 27.45 17.53 8.04
N ARG A 196 26.86 18.44 7.25
CA ARG A 196 25.53 18.97 7.53
C ARG A 196 24.44 17.93 7.34
N GLU A 197 24.53 17.08 6.32
CA GLU A 197 23.59 15.97 6.11
C GLU A 197 23.64 14.99 7.29
N GLN A 198 24.85 14.57 7.67
CA GLN A 198 25.08 13.68 8.81
C GLN A 198 24.51 14.28 10.10
N GLN A 199 24.90 15.52 10.44
CA GLN A 199 24.43 16.17 11.66
C GLN A 199 22.92 16.38 11.67
N SER A 200 22.32 16.69 10.52
CA SER A 200 20.86 16.82 10.42
C SER A 200 20.19 15.49 10.68
N PHE A 201 20.67 14.41 10.07
CA PHE A 201 20.11 13.08 10.28
C PHE A 201 20.28 12.63 11.73
N GLU A 202 21.51 12.56 12.25
CA GLU A 202 21.79 11.99 13.58
C GLU A 202 21.10 12.70 14.75
N GLN A 203 20.68 13.95 14.56
CA GLN A 203 20.22 14.81 15.64
C GLN A 203 18.75 15.25 15.55
N ALA A 204 18.03 14.82 14.52
CA ALA A 204 16.60 15.04 14.40
C ALA A 204 15.79 14.25 15.46
N ASP A 205 14.57 14.70 15.76
CA ASP A 205 13.69 14.00 16.72
C ASP A 205 13.22 12.65 16.16
N LEU A 206 12.98 12.60 14.85
CA LEU A 206 12.56 11.42 14.10
C LEU A 206 13.46 11.24 12.88
N THR A 207 13.96 10.03 12.68
CA THR A 207 14.80 9.70 11.53
C THR A 207 14.26 8.49 10.80
N PHE A 208 14.28 8.54 9.48
CA PHE A 208 13.70 7.51 8.63
C PHE A 208 14.65 7.09 7.52
N PHE A 209 14.60 5.81 7.16
CA PHE A 209 15.26 5.27 5.98
C PHE A 209 14.31 4.43 5.13
N PRO A 210 14.31 4.57 3.80
CA PRO A 210 13.38 3.85 2.94
C PRO A 210 13.84 2.43 2.61
N SER A 211 15.14 2.14 2.72
CA SER A 211 15.70 0.81 2.47
C SER A 211 16.79 0.45 3.47
N TYR A 212 16.87 -0.83 3.84
CA TYR A 212 17.96 -1.34 4.67
C TYR A 212 19.32 -1.10 4.02
N PHE A 213 19.40 -1.10 2.69
CA PHE A 213 20.60 -0.72 1.96
C PHE A 213 21.10 0.68 2.33
N LEU A 214 20.23 1.70 2.29
CA LEU A 214 20.64 3.07 2.65
C LEU A 214 21.05 3.18 4.12
N ASN A 215 20.33 2.48 4.99
CA ASN A 215 20.67 2.44 6.41
C ASN A 215 22.07 1.84 6.65
N ASP A 216 22.37 0.71 6.02
CA ASP A 216 23.68 0.07 6.10
C ASP A 216 24.77 0.94 5.46
N LYS A 217 24.41 1.68 4.41
CA LYS A 217 25.34 2.55 3.70
C LYS A 217 25.82 3.71 4.56
N VAL A 218 24.91 4.45 5.19
CA VAL A 218 25.34 5.54 6.11
C VAL A 218 26.02 5.01 7.37
N ASN A 219 25.64 3.83 7.84
CA ASN A 219 26.36 3.17 8.93
C ASN A 219 27.83 2.89 8.54
N SER A 220 28.08 2.52 7.28
CA SER A 220 29.45 2.29 6.78
C SER A 220 30.31 3.56 6.75
N TYR A 221 29.70 4.74 6.66
CA TYR A 221 30.37 6.04 6.77
C TYR A 221 30.56 6.50 8.21
N GLY A 222 30.00 5.75 9.17
CA GLY A 222 30.08 6.05 10.60
C GLY A 222 28.97 6.97 11.11
N TRP A 223 27.87 7.13 10.35
CA TRP A 223 26.71 7.86 10.83
C TRP A 223 26.02 7.11 11.96
N ASN A 224 25.53 7.82 12.99
CA ASN A 224 24.70 7.25 14.03
C ASN A 224 23.22 7.19 13.61
N ASN A 225 22.78 6.00 13.22
CA ASN A 225 21.40 5.73 12.82
C ASN A 225 20.59 4.91 13.85
N SER A 226 21.05 4.85 15.11
CA SER A 226 20.44 4.00 16.15
C SER A 226 18.96 4.30 16.45
N GLN A 227 18.49 5.50 16.12
CA GLN A 227 17.10 5.94 16.32
C GLN A 227 16.28 5.89 15.03
N ALA A 228 16.90 5.53 13.90
CA ALA A 228 16.27 5.56 12.59
C ALA A 228 15.28 4.41 12.42
N ARG A 229 14.15 4.71 11.78
CA ARG A 229 13.07 3.75 11.54
C ARG A 229 12.96 3.43 10.06
N HIS A 230 12.78 2.15 9.76
CA HIS A 230 12.49 1.73 8.39
C HIS A 230 11.11 2.24 7.98
N MET A 231 11.07 3.12 6.98
CA MET A 231 9.85 3.67 6.41
C MET A 231 9.99 3.70 4.89
N PRO A 232 9.63 2.60 4.19
CA PRO A 232 9.77 2.52 2.74
C PRO A 232 8.92 3.59 2.04
N TYR A 233 9.36 4.01 0.85
CA TYR A 233 8.56 4.93 0.05
C TYR A 233 7.16 4.40 -0.14
N PHE A 234 6.17 5.26 0.11
CA PHE A 234 4.80 4.96 -0.21
C PHE A 234 4.65 5.00 -1.73
N ILE A 235 4.69 3.81 -2.35
CA ILE A 235 4.30 3.65 -3.74
C ILE A 235 2.77 3.52 -3.73
N PRO A 236 2.01 4.53 -4.20
CA PRO A 236 0.57 4.37 -4.33
C PRO A 236 0.33 3.14 -5.20
N LEU A 237 -0.49 2.21 -4.69
CA LEU A 237 -1.02 1.11 -5.50
C LEU A 237 -1.88 1.77 -6.58
N LEU A 238 -1.27 2.09 -7.71
CA LEU A 238 -2.01 2.54 -8.87
C LEU A 238 -2.90 1.36 -9.27
N PRO A 239 -4.22 1.54 -9.39
CA PRO A 239 -5.01 0.57 -10.11
C PRO A 239 -4.36 0.43 -11.48
N VAL A 240 -3.96 -0.79 -11.83
CA VAL A 240 -3.45 -1.04 -13.17
C VAL A 240 -4.55 -0.60 -14.13
N ASP A 241 -4.26 0.42 -14.92
CA ASP A 241 -5.16 0.87 -15.97
C ASP A 241 -5.23 -0.22 -17.04
N LEU A 242 -6.24 -1.08 -16.92
CA LEU A 242 -6.51 -2.16 -17.86
C LEU A 242 -7.26 -1.67 -19.10
N SER A 243 -7.41 -0.35 -19.30
CA SER A 243 -7.93 0.20 -20.56
C SER A 243 -7.04 -0.05 -21.77
N SER A 244 -5.81 -0.55 -21.56
CA SER A 244 -4.86 -0.85 -22.64
C SER A 244 -4.49 -2.34 -22.73
N SER A 245 -5.48 -3.17 -23.05
CA SER A 245 -5.45 -4.23 -24.07
C SER A 245 -6.41 -5.36 -23.70
N GLU A 246 -7.28 -5.73 -24.66
CA GLU A 246 -8.05 -6.97 -24.58
C GLU A 246 -7.10 -8.17 -24.35
N PRO A 247 -7.57 -9.22 -23.66
CA PRO A 247 -6.79 -10.45 -23.47
C PRO A 247 -6.33 -11.00 -24.82
N GLU A 248 -5.13 -11.58 -24.86
CA GLU A 248 -4.67 -12.31 -26.05
C GLU A 248 -5.72 -13.35 -26.48
N HIS A 249 -5.87 -13.54 -27.79
CA HIS A 249 -6.91 -14.36 -28.43
C HIS A 249 -6.94 -15.81 -27.93
N GLU A 250 -5.87 -16.34 -27.30
CA GLU A 250 -5.87 -17.68 -26.72
C GLU A 250 -6.61 -17.77 -25.37
N MET A 251 -6.69 -16.68 -24.59
CA MET A 251 -7.33 -16.69 -23.26
C MET A 251 -8.85 -16.46 -23.30
N SER A 252 -9.36 -15.87 -24.39
CA SER A 252 -10.79 -15.54 -24.54
C SER A 252 -11.68 -16.76 -24.75
N TYR A 253 -11.13 -17.90 -25.19
CA TYR A 253 -11.87 -19.15 -25.42
C TYR A 253 -11.81 -20.14 -24.24
N LEU A 254 -11.07 -19.82 -23.17
CA LEU A 254 -11.01 -20.72 -22.02
C LEU A 254 -12.38 -20.78 -21.33
N VAL A 255 -12.96 -22.00 -21.30
CA VAL A 255 -14.18 -22.30 -20.55
C VAL A 255 -13.86 -22.18 -19.06
N GLY A 256 -14.61 -21.34 -18.35
CA GLY A 256 -14.24 -20.93 -17.00
C GLY A 256 -15.19 -19.90 -16.41
N MET A 257 -15.41 -19.97 -15.10
CA MET A 257 -16.18 -18.96 -14.33
C MET A 257 -15.28 -17.82 -13.83
N THR A 258 -14.27 -17.46 -14.61
CA THR A 258 -13.28 -16.44 -14.21
C THR A 258 -13.16 -15.36 -15.26
N SER A 259 -12.91 -14.14 -14.80
CA SER A 259 -12.88 -12.96 -15.66
C SER A 259 -11.60 -12.93 -16.50
N ALA A 260 -11.66 -12.19 -17.61
CA ALA A 260 -10.48 -12.03 -18.44
C ALA A 260 -9.37 -11.24 -17.73
N PHE A 261 -9.73 -10.39 -16.76
CA PHE A 261 -8.78 -9.66 -15.92
C PHE A 261 -8.04 -10.59 -14.95
N GLU A 262 -8.73 -11.57 -14.37
CA GLU A 262 -8.11 -12.59 -13.51
C GLU A 262 -7.11 -13.43 -14.31
N ARG A 263 -7.51 -13.89 -15.51
CA ARG A 263 -6.63 -14.65 -16.41
C ARG A 263 -5.38 -13.87 -16.80
N LYS A 264 -5.55 -12.62 -17.24
CA LYS A 264 -4.45 -11.73 -17.61
C LYS A 264 -3.51 -11.48 -16.42
N TYR A 265 -4.04 -11.19 -15.24
CA TYR A 265 -3.23 -10.99 -14.05
C TYR A 265 -2.37 -12.21 -13.72
N LEU A 266 -2.95 -13.41 -13.78
CA LEU A 266 -2.22 -14.65 -13.50
C LEU A 266 -1.10 -14.92 -14.50
N GLN A 267 -1.35 -14.72 -15.79
CA GLN A 267 -0.31 -14.83 -16.82
C GLN A 267 0.81 -13.80 -16.59
N GLU A 268 0.46 -12.53 -16.37
CA GLU A 268 1.42 -11.46 -16.14
C GLU A 268 2.26 -11.69 -14.87
N TYR A 269 1.64 -12.15 -13.79
CA TYR A 269 2.34 -12.48 -12.55
C TYR A 269 3.34 -13.63 -12.77
N ALA A 270 2.88 -14.75 -13.36
CA ALA A 270 3.74 -15.89 -13.62
C ALA A 270 4.89 -15.57 -14.59
N LYS A 271 4.66 -14.66 -15.56
CA LYS A 271 5.67 -14.20 -16.52
C LYS A 271 6.71 -13.26 -15.92
N ASN A 272 6.26 -12.25 -15.18
CA ASN A 272 7.10 -11.10 -14.84
C ASN A 272 7.52 -11.04 -13.36
N SER A 273 6.77 -11.68 -12.47
CA SER A 273 6.91 -11.49 -11.02
C SER A 273 7.27 -12.75 -10.26
N TYR A 274 6.82 -13.91 -10.73
CA TYR A 274 7.13 -15.18 -10.10
C TYR A 274 8.64 -15.49 -10.20
N THR A 275 9.24 -15.84 -9.07
CA THR A 275 10.71 -15.95 -8.88
C THR A 275 11.22 -17.38 -8.79
N GLY A 276 10.35 -18.38 -8.62
CA GLY A 276 10.75 -19.78 -8.49
C GLY A 276 11.34 -20.14 -7.11
N ARG A 277 11.10 -19.33 -6.08
CA ARG A 277 11.50 -19.58 -4.68
C ARG A 277 10.56 -20.54 -3.95
N GLY A 278 9.38 -20.79 -4.49
CA GLY A 278 8.43 -21.80 -4.00
C GLY A 278 7.45 -22.24 -5.10
N GLU A 279 6.64 -23.24 -4.81
CA GLU A 279 5.67 -23.81 -5.76
C GLU A 279 4.48 -22.87 -6.02
N ILE A 280 3.76 -23.14 -7.11
CA ILE A 280 2.46 -22.53 -7.40
C ILE A 280 1.36 -23.54 -7.09
N VAL A 281 0.36 -23.13 -6.32
CA VAL A 281 -0.76 -23.98 -5.90
C VAL A 281 -2.08 -23.32 -6.30
N ASP A 282 -2.93 -24.07 -7.01
CA ASP A 282 -4.26 -23.65 -7.44
C ASP A 282 -5.31 -24.53 -6.75
N LEU A 283 -6.11 -23.92 -5.86
CA LEU A 283 -7.14 -24.57 -5.06
C LEU A 283 -8.52 -24.29 -5.63
N GLY A 284 -9.12 -25.28 -6.30
CA GLY A 284 -10.41 -25.15 -7.00
C GLY A 284 -10.21 -24.83 -8.48
N CYS A 285 -9.45 -25.65 -9.19
CA CYS A 285 -9.04 -25.35 -10.57
C CYS A 285 -10.17 -25.54 -11.61
N TRP A 286 -11.23 -26.27 -11.30
CA TRP A 286 -12.34 -26.60 -12.20
C TRP A 286 -11.87 -27.03 -13.61
N LEU A 287 -12.17 -26.27 -14.66
CA LEU A 287 -11.72 -26.50 -16.05
C LEU A 287 -10.40 -25.78 -16.40
N GLY A 288 -9.65 -25.32 -15.41
CA GLY A 288 -8.29 -24.78 -15.57
C GLY A 288 -8.23 -23.33 -16.03
N SER A 289 -9.31 -22.56 -15.92
CA SER A 289 -9.33 -21.17 -16.39
C SER A 289 -8.43 -20.22 -15.59
N LEU A 290 -7.96 -20.62 -14.41
CA LEU A 290 -6.89 -19.93 -13.66
C LEU A 290 -5.54 -20.66 -13.76
N THR A 291 -5.55 -21.99 -13.87
CA THR A 291 -4.34 -22.81 -14.02
C THR A 291 -3.61 -22.54 -15.34
N ILE A 292 -4.33 -22.46 -16.45
CA ILE A 292 -3.74 -22.34 -17.80
C ILE A 292 -3.00 -21.01 -17.99
N PRO A 293 -3.56 -19.84 -17.62
CA PRO A 293 -2.82 -18.58 -17.69
C PRO A 293 -1.51 -18.59 -16.91
N LEU A 294 -1.46 -19.25 -15.75
CA LEU A 294 -0.22 -19.41 -14.99
C LEU A 294 0.85 -20.14 -15.81
N VAL A 295 0.50 -21.27 -16.44
CA VAL A 295 1.46 -22.00 -17.26
C VAL A 295 1.92 -21.18 -18.46
N LEU A 296 1.01 -20.48 -19.12
CA LEU A 296 1.35 -19.60 -20.25
C LEU A 296 2.35 -18.53 -19.82
N GLY A 297 2.14 -17.91 -18.66
CA GLY A 297 3.08 -16.94 -18.10
C GLY A 297 4.44 -17.55 -17.78
N LEU A 298 4.48 -18.73 -17.16
CA LEU A 298 5.75 -19.44 -16.86
C LEU A 298 6.57 -19.75 -18.11
N LYS A 299 5.95 -20.07 -19.24
CA LYS A 299 6.64 -20.31 -20.52
C LYS A 299 7.36 -19.07 -21.06
N GLU A 300 6.93 -17.89 -20.65
CA GLU A 300 7.52 -16.62 -21.04
C GLU A 300 8.42 -16.02 -19.96
N ASN A 301 8.46 -16.64 -18.78
CA ASN A 301 9.29 -16.18 -17.69
C ASN A 301 10.77 -16.52 -17.96
N SER A 302 11.59 -15.48 -18.13
CA SER A 302 13.02 -15.58 -18.41
C SER A 302 13.90 -15.70 -17.17
N THR A 303 13.31 -15.58 -15.98
CA THR A 303 14.02 -15.56 -14.69
C THR A 303 14.11 -16.92 -14.00
N ILE A 304 13.38 -17.92 -14.50
CA ILE A 304 13.28 -19.26 -13.91
C ILE A 304 13.70 -20.36 -14.89
N GLU A 305 14.15 -21.50 -14.37
CA GLU A 305 14.25 -22.74 -15.15
C GLU A 305 12.86 -23.39 -15.24
N GLN A 306 12.19 -23.20 -16.39
CA GLN A 306 10.78 -23.59 -16.59
C GLN A 306 10.47 -25.08 -16.31
N ASP A 307 11.44 -25.96 -16.54
CA ASP A 307 11.30 -27.41 -16.31
C ASP A 307 11.34 -27.81 -14.82
N ARG A 308 11.69 -26.88 -13.92
CA ARG A 308 11.78 -27.13 -12.48
C ARG A 308 10.55 -26.71 -11.68
N VAL A 309 9.65 -25.94 -12.28
CA VAL A 309 8.50 -25.36 -11.59
C VAL A 309 7.25 -26.15 -11.92
N CYS A 310 6.47 -26.48 -10.90
CA CYS A 310 5.22 -27.19 -11.06
C CYS A 310 4.05 -26.36 -10.53
N ILE A 311 2.93 -26.39 -11.26
CA ILE A 311 1.65 -25.91 -10.77
C ILE A 311 0.88 -27.10 -10.20
N HIS A 312 0.50 -26.98 -8.93
CA HIS A 312 -0.24 -28.00 -8.22
C HIS A 312 -1.72 -27.65 -8.20
N ALA A 313 -2.51 -28.31 -9.07
CA ALA A 313 -3.92 -28.03 -9.27
C ALA A 313 -4.79 -29.02 -8.47
N TYR A 314 -5.56 -28.50 -7.52
CA TYR A 314 -6.48 -29.25 -6.67
C TYR A 314 -7.93 -28.96 -7.05
N ASP A 315 -8.75 -30.00 -7.13
CA ASP A 315 -10.20 -29.88 -7.26
C ASP A 315 -10.87 -31.20 -6.86
N ILE A 316 -12.14 -31.16 -6.50
CA ILE A 316 -12.92 -32.37 -6.25
C ILE A 316 -13.28 -33.10 -7.57
N PHE A 317 -13.30 -32.38 -8.70
CA PHE A 317 -13.64 -32.86 -10.04
C PHE A 317 -14.99 -33.58 -10.14
N ILE A 318 -15.98 -33.10 -9.38
CA ILE A 318 -17.35 -33.60 -9.38
C ILE A 318 -18.28 -32.50 -9.89
N TRP A 319 -19.09 -32.86 -10.89
CA TRP A 319 -20.04 -31.95 -11.52
C TRP A 319 -21.23 -31.71 -10.61
N GLU A 320 -21.60 -30.44 -10.44
CA GLU A 320 -22.79 -30.04 -9.71
C GLU A 320 -23.78 -29.35 -10.65
N SER A 321 -25.09 -29.52 -10.40
CA SER A 321 -26.15 -29.02 -11.28
C SER A 321 -26.07 -27.51 -11.55
N TRP A 322 -25.52 -26.73 -10.60
CA TRP A 322 -25.36 -25.28 -10.77
C TRP A 322 -24.25 -24.89 -11.76
N MET A 323 -23.37 -25.82 -12.18
CA MET A 323 -22.30 -25.58 -13.14
C MET A 323 -22.79 -25.57 -14.60
N GLU A 324 -23.94 -26.20 -14.89
CA GLU A 324 -24.47 -26.32 -16.26
C GLU A 324 -24.70 -24.97 -16.97
N PRO A 325 -25.30 -23.94 -16.33
CA PRO A 325 -25.43 -22.62 -16.95
C PRO A 325 -24.09 -22.00 -17.38
N CYS A 326 -22.98 -22.35 -16.72
CA CYS A 326 -21.65 -21.79 -16.95
C CYS A 326 -20.94 -22.37 -18.18
N VAL A 327 -21.41 -23.51 -18.71
CA VAL A 327 -20.85 -24.16 -19.91
C VAL A 327 -21.80 -24.14 -21.10
N LYS A 328 -22.92 -23.41 -20.99
CA LYS A 328 -23.88 -23.25 -22.08
C LYS A 328 -23.22 -22.70 -23.35
N GLY A 329 -23.49 -23.32 -24.49
CA GLY A 329 -22.90 -22.96 -25.77
C GLY A 329 -21.49 -23.50 -26.00
N THR A 330 -20.95 -24.31 -25.07
CA THR A 330 -19.66 -24.99 -25.24
C THR A 330 -19.86 -26.47 -25.60
N SER A 331 -18.78 -27.18 -25.91
CA SER A 331 -18.81 -28.63 -26.13
C SER A 331 -19.16 -29.45 -24.87
N LEU A 332 -19.23 -28.82 -23.70
CA LEU A 332 -19.57 -29.46 -22.42
C LEU A 332 -21.05 -29.30 -22.03
N GLU A 333 -21.82 -28.50 -22.77
CA GLU A 333 -23.26 -28.32 -22.51
C GLU A 333 -23.99 -29.67 -22.56
N ASN A 334 -24.77 -29.97 -21.52
CA ASN A 334 -25.50 -31.22 -21.29
C ASN A 334 -24.63 -32.50 -21.27
N LYS A 335 -23.31 -32.37 -21.13
CA LYS A 335 -22.38 -33.52 -21.15
C LYS A 335 -22.41 -34.31 -19.84
N TYR A 336 -22.54 -33.62 -18.71
CA TYR A 336 -22.45 -34.22 -17.38
C TYR A 336 -23.77 -34.14 -16.63
N ARG A 337 -23.96 -35.07 -15.70
CA ARG A 337 -25.01 -35.07 -14.69
C ARG A 337 -24.38 -34.79 -13.33
N GLU A 338 -25.20 -34.38 -12.37
CA GLU A 338 -24.77 -34.20 -10.99
C GLU A 338 -24.09 -35.46 -10.45
N GLY A 339 -22.90 -35.30 -9.87
CA GLY A 339 -22.07 -36.40 -9.37
C GLY A 339 -21.11 -37.01 -10.39
N ASP A 340 -21.23 -36.70 -11.69
CA ASP A 340 -20.28 -37.16 -12.70
C ASP A 340 -18.92 -36.52 -12.50
N SER A 341 -17.84 -37.23 -12.86
CA SER A 341 -16.51 -36.63 -12.85
C SER A 341 -16.19 -35.92 -14.16
N PHE A 342 -15.71 -34.68 -14.08
CA PHE A 342 -15.22 -33.91 -15.23
C PHE A 342 -13.69 -33.89 -15.34
N LEU A 343 -12.98 -34.69 -14.52
CA LEU A 343 -11.50 -34.76 -14.50
C LEU A 343 -10.92 -35.01 -15.90
N ALA A 344 -11.55 -35.88 -16.70
CA ALA A 344 -11.08 -36.20 -18.05
C ALA A 344 -10.99 -34.97 -18.96
N ASP A 345 -11.94 -34.03 -18.84
CA ASP A 345 -11.96 -32.82 -19.66
C ASP A 345 -11.01 -31.75 -19.15
N PHE A 346 -10.82 -31.64 -17.84
CA PHE A 346 -9.70 -30.84 -17.30
C PHE A 346 -8.36 -31.36 -17.80
N LEU A 347 -8.13 -32.68 -17.77
CA LEU A 347 -6.89 -33.30 -18.25
C LEU A 347 -6.70 -33.09 -19.76
N GLU A 348 -7.74 -33.24 -20.58
CA GLU A 348 -7.62 -33.00 -22.02
C GLU A 348 -7.33 -31.53 -22.31
N GLN A 349 -7.97 -30.60 -21.60
CA GLN A 349 -7.74 -29.17 -21.76
C GLN A 349 -6.33 -28.74 -21.32
N THR A 350 -5.78 -29.40 -20.30
CA THR A 350 -4.45 -29.09 -19.74
C THR A 350 -3.32 -29.95 -20.31
N LYS A 351 -3.63 -30.92 -21.16
CA LYS A 351 -2.71 -31.87 -21.81
C LYS A 351 -1.47 -31.25 -22.46
N PRO A 352 -1.53 -30.08 -23.14
CA PRO A 352 -0.33 -29.44 -23.68
C PRO A 352 0.73 -29.09 -22.63
N TRP A 353 0.35 -29.13 -21.35
CA TRP A 353 1.15 -28.74 -20.18
C TRP A 353 1.21 -29.82 -19.09
N GLU A 354 0.89 -31.08 -19.42
CA GLU A 354 0.81 -32.19 -18.46
C GLU A 354 2.09 -32.39 -17.61
N LYS A 355 3.25 -31.96 -18.12
CA LYS A 355 4.53 -32.03 -17.39
C LYS A 355 4.69 -30.93 -16.34
N GLN A 356 4.01 -29.81 -16.53
CA GLN A 356 4.08 -28.62 -15.68
C GLN A 356 2.95 -28.57 -14.66
N ILE A 357 1.84 -29.30 -14.89
CA ILE A 357 0.69 -29.34 -13.98
C ILE A 357 0.60 -30.70 -13.29
N LYS A 358 0.72 -30.72 -11.97
CA LYS A 358 0.37 -31.89 -11.13
C LYS A 358 -1.06 -31.74 -10.64
N VAL A 359 -1.88 -32.75 -10.92
CA VAL A 359 -3.31 -32.74 -10.61
C VAL A 359 -3.60 -33.57 -9.36
N TYR A 360 -4.39 -33.01 -8.45
CA TYR A 360 -4.74 -33.59 -7.16
C TYR A 360 -6.27 -33.69 -7.04
N PRO A 361 -6.89 -34.76 -7.57
CA PRO A 361 -8.32 -34.95 -7.46
C PRO A 361 -8.72 -35.37 -6.05
N GLY A 362 -9.66 -34.64 -5.45
CA GLY A 362 -10.29 -35.00 -4.18
C GLY A 362 -10.79 -33.81 -3.36
N ASP A 363 -11.44 -34.15 -2.25
CA ASP A 363 -12.01 -33.19 -1.31
C ASP A 363 -10.89 -32.46 -0.53
N LEU A 364 -10.80 -31.15 -0.71
CA LEU A 364 -9.80 -30.30 -0.06
C LEU A 364 -9.91 -30.27 1.47
N THR A 365 -11.04 -30.68 2.07
CA THR A 365 -11.15 -30.85 3.53
C THR A 365 -10.38 -32.08 4.06
N ARG A 366 -9.87 -32.92 3.16
CA ARG A 366 -9.14 -34.16 3.47
C ARG A 366 -7.76 -34.18 2.82
N LEU A 367 -7.62 -33.55 1.66
CA LEU A 367 -6.34 -33.39 1.00
C LEU A 367 -5.46 -32.40 1.76
N LYS A 368 -4.15 -32.64 1.73
CA LYS A 368 -3.15 -31.80 2.39
C LYS A 368 -2.06 -31.43 1.40
N TRP A 369 -1.32 -30.37 1.72
CA TRP A 369 -0.07 -30.08 1.04
C TRP A 369 0.99 -31.14 1.36
N SER A 370 1.00 -32.20 0.57
CA SER A 370 1.86 -33.38 0.77
C SER A 370 3.30 -33.19 0.32
N GLN A 371 3.58 -32.15 -0.47
CA GLN A 371 4.91 -31.94 -1.03
C GLN A 371 5.90 -31.43 0.01
N ASN A 372 5.41 -30.79 1.09
CA ASN A 372 6.24 -30.19 2.13
C ASN A 372 7.28 -29.21 1.56
N LEU A 373 6.92 -28.53 0.46
CA LEU A 373 7.72 -27.51 -0.20
C LEU A 373 7.15 -26.12 0.08
N PRO A 374 7.97 -25.06 0.08
CA PRO A 374 7.48 -23.69 0.19
C PRO A 374 6.50 -23.34 -0.94
N ILE A 375 5.47 -22.55 -0.65
CA ILE A 375 4.47 -22.07 -1.61
C ILE A 375 4.72 -20.59 -1.87
N GLU A 376 5.10 -20.22 -3.09
CA GLU A 376 5.29 -18.82 -3.48
C GLU A 376 4.00 -18.18 -4.01
N PHE A 377 3.13 -18.95 -4.63
CA PHE A 377 1.85 -18.42 -5.10
C PHE A 377 0.70 -19.37 -4.81
N LEU A 378 -0.31 -18.87 -4.09
CA LEU A 378 -1.49 -19.63 -3.70
C LEU A 378 -2.76 -18.99 -4.26
N VAL A 379 -3.37 -19.64 -5.26
CA VAL A 379 -4.68 -19.25 -5.80
C VAL A 379 -5.77 -19.98 -5.03
N ILE A 380 -6.66 -19.21 -4.41
CA ILE A 380 -7.73 -19.71 -3.55
C ILE A 380 -9.08 -19.42 -4.22
N ASN A 381 -9.63 -20.43 -4.90
CA ASN A 381 -10.93 -20.42 -5.55
C ASN A 381 -11.91 -21.46 -4.94
N ALA A 382 -11.41 -22.32 -4.05
CA ALA A 382 -12.20 -23.36 -3.39
C ALA A 382 -12.78 -22.95 -2.02
N MET A 383 -12.47 -21.77 -1.49
CA MET A 383 -12.85 -21.38 -0.13
C MET A 383 -14.35 -21.01 -0.06
N LYS A 384 -15.21 -22.04 -0.02
CA LYS A 384 -16.68 -21.94 -0.13
C LYS A 384 -17.44 -22.37 1.14
N SER A 385 -16.72 -22.73 2.21
CA SER A 385 -17.30 -23.09 3.51
C SER A 385 -16.28 -22.89 4.65
N TRP A 386 -16.72 -23.00 5.91
CA TRP A 386 -15.80 -22.98 7.06
C TRP A 386 -14.87 -24.19 7.08
N GLU A 387 -15.34 -25.38 6.69
CA GLU A 387 -14.52 -26.59 6.61
C GLU A 387 -13.36 -26.39 5.63
N LEU A 388 -13.67 -25.87 4.44
CA LEU A 388 -12.67 -25.55 3.42
C LEU A 388 -11.75 -24.41 3.88
N THR A 389 -12.31 -23.36 4.50
CA THR A 389 -11.52 -22.25 5.06
C THR A 389 -10.49 -22.74 6.06
N ASN A 390 -10.92 -23.58 7.01
CA ASN A 390 -10.04 -24.15 8.01
C ASN A 390 -8.99 -25.08 7.39
N SER A 391 -9.38 -25.98 6.48
CA SER A 391 -8.40 -26.87 5.84
C SER A 391 -7.34 -26.08 5.05
N ILE A 392 -7.74 -25.04 4.32
CA ILE A 392 -6.80 -24.20 3.57
C ILE A 392 -5.83 -23.47 4.50
N LEU A 393 -6.34 -22.88 5.59
CA LEU A 393 -5.52 -22.22 6.60
C LEU A 393 -4.56 -23.18 7.29
N GLN A 394 -4.97 -24.40 7.59
CA GLN A 394 -4.18 -25.35 8.37
C GLN A 394 -3.18 -26.13 7.53
N ASP A 395 -3.54 -26.46 6.28
CA ASP A 395 -2.74 -27.35 5.44
C ASP A 395 -1.91 -26.62 4.38
N PHE A 396 -2.20 -25.35 4.04
CA PHE A 396 -1.48 -24.62 2.98
C PHE A 396 -0.79 -23.35 3.48
N PHE A 397 -1.41 -22.55 4.34
CA PHE A 397 -0.80 -21.30 4.82
C PHE A 397 0.53 -21.48 5.58
N PRO A 398 0.79 -22.58 6.32
CA PRO A 398 2.08 -22.78 6.99
C PRO A 398 3.29 -22.88 6.05
N PHE A 399 3.04 -23.10 4.75
CA PHE A 399 4.09 -23.23 3.74
C PHE A 399 4.35 -21.94 2.96
N LEU A 400 3.65 -20.85 3.29
CA LEU A 400 3.92 -19.54 2.73
C LEU A 400 5.27 -19.00 3.24
N ILE A 401 5.94 -18.23 2.39
CA ILE A 401 7.26 -17.66 2.57
C ILE A 401 7.11 -16.16 2.88
N PRO A 402 7.50 -15.70 4.08
CA PRO A 402 7.48 -14.28 4.44
C PRO A 402 8.19 -13.38 3.41
N ASN A 403 7.57 -12.26 3.06
CA ASN A 403 8.02 -11.27 2.06
C ASN A 403 8.15 -11.79 0.62
N VAL A 404 7.65 -13.00 0.35
CA VAL A 404 7.75 -13.64 -0.96
C VAL A 404 6.38 -14.07 -1.46
N SER A 405 5.63 -14.79 -0.63
CA SER A 405 4.41 -15.42 -1.11
C SER A 405 3.31 -14.41 -1.39
N ILE A 406 2.61 -14.65 -2.50
CA ILE A 406 1.39 -13.94 -2.85
C ILE A 406 0.21 -14.92 -2.73
N ILE A 407 -0.91 -14.44 -2.21
CA ILE A 407 -2.18 -15.18 -2.21
C ILE A 407 -3.21 -14.41 -3.03
N GLN A 408 -4.01 -15.15 -3.80
CA GLN A 408 -5.19 -14.63 -4.49
C GLN A 408 -6.44 -15.24 -3.87
N HIS A 409 -7.33 -14.40 -3.33
CA HIS A 409 -8.69 -14.80 -2.99
C HIS A 409 -9.60 -14.49 -4.17
N GLN A 410 -9.99 -15.50 -4.94
CA GLN A 410 -10.79 -15.31 -6.16
C GLN A 410 -12.17 -14.73 -5.87
N ASP A 411 -12.80 -15.17 -4.78
CA ASP A 411 -14.13 -14.73 -4.37
C ASP A 411 -14.12 -13.64 -3.29
N PHE A 412 -13.07 -12.82 -3.22
CA PHE A 412 -13.03 -11.78 -2.18
C PHE A 412 -14.20 -10.78 -2.29
N VAL A 413 -14.70 -10.54 -3.50
CA VAL A 413 -15.78 -9.59 -3.81
C VAL A 413 -17.05 -10.32 -4.26
N HIS A 414 -17.29 -11.53 -3.75
CA HIS A 414 -18.49 -12.30 -4.00
C HIS A 414 -19.37 -12.34 -2.73
N TYR A 415 -20.69 -12.20 -2.87
CA TYR A 415 -21.61 -12.15 -1.73
C TYR A 415 -21.60 -13.41 -0.84
N TYR A 416 -21.22 -14.57 -1.37
CA TYR A 416 -21.35 -15.83 -0.63
C TYR A 416 -20.22 -16.06 0.39
N THR A 417 -19.05 -15.44 0.22
CA THR A 417 -17.77 -15.91 0.79
C THR A 417 -17.31 -15.10 2.01
N SER A 418 -18.22 -14.88 2.96
CA SER A 418 -18.01 -13.97 4.09
C SER A 418 -16.88 -14.36 5.06
N TRP A 419 -16.53 -15.64 5.16
CA TRP A 419 -15.39 -16.13 5.95
C TRP A 419 -14.05 -15.53 5.50
N ILE A 420 -13.89 -15.18 4.22
CA ILE A 420 -12.66 -14.57 3.71
C ILE A 420 -12.38 -13.25 4.44
N HIS A 421 -13.40 -12.39 4.58
CA HIS A 421 -13.28 -11.09 5.25
C HIS A 421 -12.91 -11.24 6.72
N LEU A 422 -13.53 -12.19 7.41
CA LEU A 422 -13.31 -12.44 8.83
C LEU A 422 -11.89 -12.93 9.10
N ILE A 423 -11.41 -13.90 8.31
CA ILE A 423 -10.05 -14.44 8.44
C ILE A 423 -9.01 -13.40 8.06
N MET A 424 -9.17 -12.71 6.92
CA MET A 424 -8.20 -11.71 6.48
C MET A 424 -8.13 -10.51 7.43
N TYR A 425 -9.21 -10.16 8.13
CA TYR A 425 -9.16 -9.13 9.18
C TYR A 425 -8.32 -9.55 10.40
N ARG A 426 -8.42 -10.83 10.81
CA ARG A 426 -7.57 -11.38 11.87
C ARG A 426 -6.11 -11.48 11.45
N LEU A 427 -5.87 -11.73 10.16
CA LEU A 427 -4.54 -11.86 9.59
C LEU A 427 -3.97 -10.55 8.98
N LYS A 428 -4.66 -9.41 9.15
CA LYS A 428 -4.29 -8.13 8.50
C LYS A 428 -2.89 -7.61 8.81
N ASP A 429 -2.32 -8.00 9.94
CA ASP A 429 -0.97 -7.58 10.35
C ASP A 429 0.13 -8.46 9.72
N TYR A 430 -0.24 -9.53 9.03
CA TYR A 430 0.63 -10.50 8.35
C TYR A 430 0.51 -10.45 6.83
N PHE A 431 -0.53 -9.76 6.32
CA PHE A 431 -0.79 -9.63 4.90
C PHE A 431 -1.00 -8.16 4.51
N SER A 432 -0.30 -7.74 3.46
CA SER A 432 -0.53 -6.46 2.81
C SER A 432 -1.42 -6.64 1.58
N PRO A 433 -2.54 -5.91 1.44
CA PRO A 433 -3.29 -5.87 0.20
C PRO A 433 -2.44 -5.24 -0.90
N ILE A 434 -2.35 -5.89 -2.06
CA ILE A 434 -1.55 -5.41 -3.21
C ILE A 434 -2.45 -4.91 -4.33
N LYS A 435 -3.48 -5.68 -4.67
CA LYS A 435 -4.23 -5.43 -5.90
C LYS A 435 -5.63 -6.01 -5.83
N TYR A 436 -6.61 -5.20 -6.18
CA TYR A 436 -7.92 -5.68 -6.61
C TYR A 436 -7.83 -6.04 -8.10
N VAL A 437 -8.28 -7.23 -8.45
CA VAL A 437 -8.42 -7.65 -9.85
C VAL A 437 -9.91 -7.67 -10.18
N PRO A 438 -10.36 -6.90 -11.19
CA PRO A 438 -11.78 -6.71 -11.46
C PRO A 438 -12.59 -8.00 -11.56
N SER A 439 -13.86 -7.88 -11.16
CA SER A 439 -14.89 -8.91 -11.00
C SER A 439 -14.97 -9.47 -9.59
N SER A 440 -13.91 -10.07 -9.05
CA SER A 440 -14.06 -10.84 -7.80
C SER A 440 -12.80 -10.96 -6.92
N SER A 441 -11.61 -10.79 -7.50
CA SER A 441 -10.35 -11.21 -6.88
C SER A 441 -9.66 -10.11 -6.07
N MET A 442 -9.08 -10.49 -4.92
CA MET A 442 -8.16 -9.65 -4.15
C MET A 442 -6.83 -10.36 -3.91
N ILE A 443 -5.73 -9.63 -4.12
CA ILE A 443 -4.35 -10.11 -4.02
C ILE A 443 -3.70 -9.57 -2.75
N PHE A 444 -3.05 -10.44 -1.99
CA PHE A 444 -2.31 -10.08 -0.78
C PHE A 444 -0.88 -10.61 -0.82
N ARG A 445 0.07 -9.82 -0.30
CA ARG A 445 1.44 -10.25 -0.03
C ARG A 445 1.51 -10.79 1.38
N TYR A 446 2.14 -11.93 1.55
CA TYR A 446 2.47 -12.45 2.85
C TYR A 446 3.74 -11.77 3.38
N ASP A 447 3.62 -10.92 4.40
CA ASP A 447 4.72 -10.06 4.86
C ASP A 447 5.59 -10.73 5.93
N LYS A 448 4.98 -11.43 6.88
CA LYS A 448 5.70 -12.03 8.02
C LYS A 448 4.99 -13.27 8.54
N GLU A 449 5.74 -14.09 9.26
CA GLU A 449 5.26 -15.37 9.81
C GLU A 449 4.00 -15.20 10.68
N ILE A 450 3.01 -16.05 10.46
CA ILE A 450 1.77 -16.10 11.24
C ILE A 450 2.02 -17.00 12.46
N PRO A 451 1.64 -16.55 13.67
CA PRO A 451 1.75 -17.37 14.86
C PRO A 451 0.99 -18.70 14.74
N GLN A 452 1.61 -19.77 15.23
CA GLN A 452 1.12 -21.15 15.08
C GLN A 452 -0.29 -21.39 15.66
N GLU A 453 -0.75 -20.57 16.61
CA GLU A 453 -2.09 -20.62 17.15
C GLU A 453 -3.19 -20.42 16.09
N PHE A 454 -2.94 -19.60 15.07
CA PHE A 454 -3.91 -19.39 13.98
C PHE A 454 -4.14 -20.65 13.16
N PHE A 455 -3.12 -21.51 13.03
CA PHE A 455 -3.21 -22.79 12.32
C PHE A 455 -3.72 -23.94 13.18
N ARG A 456 -3.89 -23.75 14.49
CA ARG A 456 -4.41 -24.79 15.40
C ARG A 456 -5.88 -24.58 15.72
N GLN A 457 -6.40 -23.38 15.50
CA GLN A 457 -7.79 -23.06 15.72
C GLN A 457 -8.66 -23.56 14.55
N THR A 458 -9.84 -24.06 14.89
CA THR A 458 -10.94 -24.23 13.93
C THR A 458 -11.88 -23.05 14.10
N TYR A 459 -12.07 -22.28 13.04
CA TYR A 459 -12.91 -21.09 13.01
C TYR A 459 -14.33 -21.40 12.54
N SER A 460 -15.26 -20.64 13.07
CA SER A 460 -16.69 -20.62 12.75
C SER A 460 -17.23 -19.19 12.90
N PHE A 461 -18.46 -18.92 12.46
CA PHE A 461 -19.05 -17.60 12.65
C PHE A 461 -19.20 -17.22 14.13
N GLN A 462 -19.39 -18.19 15.03
CA GLN A 462 -19.57 -17.95 16.47
C GLN A 462 -18.31 -17.41 17.16
N ASP A 463 -17.14 -17.54 16.52
CA ASP A 463 -15.88 -17.03 17.04
C ASP A 463 -15.73 -15.51 16.88
N PHE A 464 -16.62 -14.85 16.14
CA PHE A 464 -16.51 -13.44 15.80
C PHE A 464 -17.62 -12.63 16.48
N SER A 465 -17.22 -11.64 17.27
CA SER A 465 -18.19 -10.74 17.90
C SER A 465 -18.84 -9.81 16.86
N PRO A 466 -20.04 -9.26 17.12
CA PRO A 466 -20.67 -8.30 16.20
C PRO A 466 -19.79 -7.07 15.90
N ASP A 467 -19.00 -6.61 16.87
CA ASP A 467 -18.04 -5.51 16.70
C ASP A 467 -16.88 -5.92 15.77
N GLU A 468 -16.36 -7.13 15.95
CA GLU A 468 -15.31 -7.68 15.09
C GLU A 468 -15.78 -7.90 13.65
N ILE A 469 -17.01 -8.40 13.46
CA ILE A 469 -17.64 -8.53 12.14
C ILE A 469 -17.68 -7.16 11.45
N ASN A 470 -18.17 -6.12 12.13
CA ASN A 470 -18.21 -4.78 11.55
C ASN A 470 -16.81 -4.29 11.14
N LYS A 471 -15.83 -4.43 12.02
CA LYS A 471 -14.43 -4.03 11.72
C LYS A 471 -13.82 -4.81 10.56
N ALA A 472 -14.13 -6.10 10.43
CA ALA A 472 -13.65 -6.94 9.34
C ALA A 472 -14.17 -6.51 7.97
N PHE A 473 -15.46 -6.16 7.91
CA PHE A 473 -16.07 -5.64 6.69
C PHE A 473 -15.66 -4.20 6.40
N GLU A 474 -15.51 -3.34 7.41
CA GLU A 474 -14.95 -2.00 7.25
C GLU A 474 -13.53 -2.04 6.68
N TYR A 475 -12.67 -2.91 7.21
CA TYR A 475 -11.33 -3.15 6.66
C TYR A 475 -11.40 -3.59 5.20
N SER A 476 -12.24 -4.58 4.87
CA SER A 476 -12.38 -5.08 3.50
C SER A 476 -12.88 -4.00 2.54
N ILE A 477 -13.79 -3.12 2.98
CA ILE A 477 -14.29 -1.96 2.20
C ILE A 477 -13.19 -0.92 1.96
N GLN A 478 -12.26 -0.73 2.91
CA GLN A 478 -11.17 0.25 2.80
C GLN A 478 -10.09 -0.16 1.78
N ILE A 479 -9.92 -1.45 1.54
CA ILE A 479 -8.84 -1.99 0.69
C ILE A 479 -9.27 -2.29 -0.75
N VAL A 480 -10.53 -2.00 -1.11
CA VAL A 480 -11.09 -2.19 -2.46
C VAL A 480 -11.58 -0.88 -3.06
N PRO A 481 -11.65 -0.76 -4.40
CA PRO A 481 -12.16 0.45 -5.04
C PRO A 481 -13.69 0.56 -4.90
N GLN A 482 -14.25 1.72 -5.28
CA GLN A 482 -15.64 2.08 -5.01
C GLN A 482 -16.65 1.09 -5.65
N GLU A 483 -16.34 0.60 -6.84
CA GLU A 483 -17.16 -0.35 -7.61
C GLU A 483 -17.28 -1.73 -6.95
N ALA A 484 -16.31 -2.14 -6.12
CA ALA A 484 -16.30 -3.43 -5.44
C ALA A 484 -17.07 -3.42 -4.09
N LYS A 485 -17.25 -2.23 -3.50
CA LYS A 485 -17.86 -2.07 -2.17
C LYS A 485 -19.28 -2.65 -2.04
N PRO A 486 -20.19 -2.50 -3.03
CA PRO A 486 -21.54 -3.06 -2.93
C PRO A 486 -21.53 -4.58 -2.70
N ASN A 487 -20.65 -5.32 -3.36
CA ASN A 487 -20.57 -6.78 -3.20
C ASN A 487 -20.00 -7.20 -1.85
N ILE A 488 -19.04 -6.45 -1.29
CA ILE A 488 -18.58 -6.67 0.10
C ILE A 488 -19.72 -6.43 1.10
N MET A 489 -20.54 -5.40 0.86
CA MET A 489 -21.73 -5.15 1.67
C MET A 489 -22.76 -6.29 1.53
N ALA A 490 -22.96 -6.82 0.32
CA ALA A 490 -23.79 -8.00 0.07
C ALA A 490 -23.27 -9.22 0.85
N SER A 491 -21.95 -9.42 0.88
CA SER A 491 -21.29 -10.48 1.66
C SER A 491 -21.53 -10.36 3.16
N LYS A 492 -21.55 -9.13 3.69
CA LYS A 492 -21.91 -8.87 5.09
C LYS A 492 -23.36 -9.28 5.39
N ILE A 493 -24.29 -8.96 4.49
CA ILE A 493 -25.69 -9.33 4.66
C ILE A 493 -25.83 -10.86 4.59
N MET A 494 -25.15 -11.49 3.63
CA MET A 494 -25.13 -12.96 3.51
C MET A 494 -24.58 -13.64 4.75
N LEU A 495 -23.59 -13.05 5.43
CA LEU A 495 -23.12 -13.56 6.73
C LEU A 495 -24.26 -13.67 7.75
N TYR A 496 -25.14 -12.66 7.86
CA TYR A 496 -26.28 -12.72 8.77
C TYR A 496 -27.31 -13.77 8.35
N ILE A 497 -27.48 -13.97 7.03
CA ILE A 497 -28.29 -15.09 6.50
C ILE A 497 -27.68 -16.44 6.93
N HIS A 498 -26.37 -16.62 6.80
CA HIS A 498 -25.68 -17.84 7.26
C HIS A 498 -25.80 -18.07 8.78
N LEU A 499 -25.85 -17.01 9.58
CA LEU A 499 -26.12 -17.08 11.01
C LEU A 499 -27.58 -17.41 11.35
N GLY A 500 -28.49 -17.38 10.37
CA GLY A 500 -29.93 -17.49 10.58
C GLY A 500 -30.58 -16.22 11.15
N ASP A 501 -29.85 -15.12 11.24
CA ASP A 501 -30.35 -13.82 11.72
C ASP A 501 -30.93 -13.00 10.56
N VAL A 502 -32.02 -13.50 10.00
CA VAL A 502 -32.69 -12.92 8.82
C VAL A 502 -33.21 -11.51 9.10
N GLU A 503 -33.67 -11.23 10.32
CA GLU A 503 -34.14 -9.89 10.71
C GLU A 503 -33.01 -8.86 10.65
N ARG A 504 -31.82 -9.22 11.15
CA ARG A 504 -30.65 -8.34 11.02
C ARG A 504 -30.19 -8.20 9.58
N ALA A 505 -30.23 -9.28 8.80
CA ALA A 505 -29.92 -9.23 7.37
C ALA A 505 -30.83 -8.24 6.63
N ARG A 506 -32.15 -8.28 6.88
CA ARG A 506 -33.13 -7.32 6.33
C ARG A 506 -32.81 -5.89 6.73
N LYS A 507 -32.54 -5.65 8.02
CA LYS A 507 -32.23 -4.31 8.54
C LYS A 507 -30.96 -3.72 7.91
N GLU A 508 -29.90 -4.52 7.78
CA GLU A 508 -28.66 -4.08 7.12
C GLU A 508 -28.91 -3.81 5.62
N PHE A 509 -29.66 -4.68 4.94
CA PHE A 509 -30.05 -4.48 3.55
C PHE A 509 -30.86 -3.19 3.34
N GLU A 510 -31.90 -2.93 4.15
CA GLU A 510 -32.71 -1.71 4.06
C GLU A 510 -31.87 -0.44 4.26
N SER A 511 -30.95 -0.47 5.24
CA SER A 511 -30.02 0.62 5.48
C SER A 511 -29.16 0.90 4.24
N ILE A 512 -28.65 -0.14 3.59
CA ILE A 512 -27.81 -0.02 2.39
C ILE A 512 -28.64 0.40 1.18
N ALA A 513 -29.81 -0.18 0.98
CA ALA A 513 -30.72 0.12 -0.12
C ALA A 513 -31.16 1.59 -0.12
N SER A 514 -31.31 2.20 1.07
CA SER A 514 -31.62 3.63 1.22
C SER A 514 -30.57 4.57 0.61
N LEU A 515 -29.34 4.08 0.37
CA LEU A 515 -28.25 4.83 -0.25
C LEU A 515 -28.32 4.83 -1.79
N GLY A 516 -29.26 4.08 -2.40
CA GLY A 516 -29.44 4.05 -3.85
C GLY A 516 -28.35 3.30 -4.62
N ILE A 517 -27.60 2.40 -3.97
CA ILE A 517 -26.46 1.68 -4.56
C ILE A 517 -26.79 0.25 -5.03
N VAL A 518 -28.05 -0.18 -4.92
CA VAL A 518 -28.49 -1.48 -5.43
C VAL A 518 -28.73 -1.37 -6.93
N THR A 519 -27.99 -2.14 -7.72
CA THR A 519 -28.11 -2.19 -9.19
C THR A 519 -28.28 -3.63 -9.65
N GLU A 520 -28.80 -3.85 -10.85
CA GLU A 520 -28.93 -5.21 -11.42
C GLU A 520 -27.56 -5.90 -11.62
N ASP A 521 -26.49 -5.12 -11.72
CA ASP A 521 -25.14 -5.60 -12.01
C ASP A 521 -24.31 -5.93 -10.75
N ASN A 522 -24.88 -5.82 -9.54
CA ASN A 522 -24.17 -6.10 -8.30
C ASN A 522 -24.90 -7.09 -7.39
N ASP A 523 -24.15 -7.69 -6.47
CA ASP A 523 -24.66 -8.82 -5.70
C ASP A 523 -25.73 -8.43 -4.67
N LEU A 524 -25.90 -7.14 -4.37
CA LEU A 524 -27.01 -6.69 -3.50
C LEU A 524 -28.36 -7.07 -4.11
N LYS A 525 -28.46 -7.16 -5.45
CA LYS A 525 -29.67 -7.64 -6.12
C LYS A 525 -29.97 -9.11 -5.84
N ILE A 526 -28.92 -9.93 -5.77
CA ILE A 526 -29.05 -11.35 -5.41
C ILE A 526 -29.54 -11.46 -3.97
N ILE A 527 -28.97 -10.68 -3.06
CA ILE A 527 -29.39 -10.61 -1.65
C ILE A 527 -30.85 -10.16 -1.51
N ASP A 528 -31.30 -9.15 -2.26
CA ASP A 528 -32.70 -8.71 -2.28
C ASP A 528 -33.64 -9.87 -2.64
N ASN A 529 -33.30 -10.64 -3.67
CA ASN A 529 -34.09 -11.80 -4.08
C ASN A 529 -34.12 -12.89 -2.99
N LEU A 530 -32.98 -13.16 -2.34
CA LEU A 530 -32.89 -14.14 -1.26
C LEU A 530 -33.71 -13.75 -0.03
N LEU A 531 -33.74 -12.46 0.32
CA LEU A 531 -34.53 -11.97 1.46
C LEU A 531 -36.03 -11.91 1.17
N ARG A 532 -36.49 -12.04 -0.08
CA ARG A 532 -37.92 -12.05 -0.42
C ARG A 532 -38.57 -13.43 -0.30
N ILE A 533 -37.76 -14.47 -0.25
CA ILE A 533 -38.16 -15.87 0.00
C ILE A 533 -38.32 -16.06 1.52
#